data_AF-A0A6P1SUU1-F1
#
_entry.id   AF-A0A6P1SUU1-F1
#
_cell.length_a   1.000
_cell.length_b   1.000
_cell.length_c   1.000
_cell.angle_alpha   90.00
_cell.angle_beta   90.00
_cell.angle_gamma   90.00
#
_symmetry.space_group_name_H-M   'P 1'
#
loop_
_entity.id
_entity.type
_entity.pdbx_description
1 polymer ?
#
loop_
_entity_poly.entity_id
_entity_poly.type
_entity_poly.pdbx_seq_one_letter_code
_entity_poly.pdbx_strand_id
1 'polypeptide(L)'
;MKRALLLALTLLISASARAEAVWYDYRNWTVIVETVDTGEDLRVTCTARTGGDGLPTLKLEVSNGDALPPGYYPEVALEESAIRGYPTVMNETMTVYFETDSGWKSDAGVAAWRDDEGFAHARAVIFGGSAANLALLREMRQAGKLWVTSDGEVIHAASLAGFTAAYGKVAEQCGFSAADVTG
;
A
#
# COMPACT_ATOMS: atom_id res chain seq x y z
N MET A 1 -28.99 -51.27 -37.63
CA MET A 1 -27.99 -50.19 -37.73
C MET A 1 -28.26 -49.18 -36.61
N LYS A 2 -27.49 -49.21 -35.51
CA LYS A 2 -27.63 -48.26 -34.39
C LYS A 2 -26.50 -47.25 -34.49
N ARG A 3 -26.80 -45.99 -34.80
CA ARG A 3 -25.84 -44.88 -34.75
C ARG A 3 -25.87 -44.30 -33.33
N ALA A 4 -24.83 -44.59 -32.55
CA ALA A 4 -24.58 -43.90 -31.29
C ALA A 4 -23.88 -42.58 -31.60
N LEU A 5 -24.56 -41.46 -31.32
CA LEU A 5 -23.99 -40.12 -31.43
C LEU A 5 -23.32 -39.80 -30.08
N LEU A 6 -22.00 -39.83 -30.03
CA LEU A 6 -21.22 -39.39 -28.86
C LEU A 6 -21.19 -37.86 -28.85
N LEU A 7 -21.87 -37.27 -27.86
CA LEU A 7 -21.80 -35.85 -27.56
C LEU A 7 -20.53 -35.61 -26.71
N ALA A 8 -19.51 -35.02 -27.30
CA ALA A 8 -18.29 -34.62 -26.58
C ALA A 8 -18.56 -33.34 -25.79
N LEU A 9 -18.61 -33.45 -24.46
CA LEU A 9 -18.72 -32.33 -23.54
C LEU A 9 -17.31 -31.76 -23.30
N THR A 10 -16.94 -30.71 -24.02
CA THR A 10 -15.71 -29.94 -23.75
C THR A 10 -15.90 -29.07 -22.51
N LEU A 11 -15.37 -29.54 -21.37
CA LEU A 11 -15.15 -28.72 -20.17
C LEU A 11 -14.09 -27.67 -20.47
N LEU A 12 -14.50 -26.42 -20.65
CA LEU A 12 -13.60 -25.26 -20.57
C LEU A 12 -13.17 -25.11 -19.12
N ILE A 13 -11.96 -25.58 -18.80
CA ILE A 13 -11.34 -25.34 -17.51
C ILE A 13 -10.83 -23.90 -17.55
N SER A 14 -11.59 -22.97 -16.97
CA SER A 14 -11.12 -21.60 -16.74
C SER A 14 -9.92 -21.67 -15.80
N ALA A 15 -8.72 -21.43 -16.30
CA ALA A 15 -7.55 -21.25 -15.45
C ALA A 15 -7.76 -19.97 -14.63
N SER A 16 -8.18 -20.12 -13.38
CA SER A 16 -8.20 -19.02 -12.43
C SER A 16 -6.76 -18.53 -12.26
N ALA A 17 -6.50 -17.26 -12.59
CA ALA A 17 -5.23 -16.61 -12.28
C ALA A 17 -4.93 -16.82 -10.79
N ARG A 18 -3.84 -17.53 -10.49
CA ARG A 18 -3.41 -17.75 -9.11
C ARG A 18 -2.47 -16.62 -8.74
N ALA A 19 -2.89 -15.78 -7.81
CA ALA A 19 -1.99 -14.84 -7.16
C ALA A 19 -1.04 -15.64 -6.27
N GLU A 20 0.26 -15.57 -6.54
CA GLU A 20 1.30 -16.05 -5.62
C GLU A 20 1.77 -14.87 -4.77
N ALA A 21 1.79 -15.03 -3.44
CA ALA A 21 2.19 -13.98 -2.51
C ALA A 21 3.43 -14.41 -1.70
N VAL A 22 4.46 -13.57 -1.70
CA VAL A 22 5.70 -13.76 -0.94
C VAL A 22 5.87 -12.63 0.07
N TRP A 23 6.35 -12.96 1.26
CA TRP A 23 6.45 -12.04 2.40
C TRP A 23 7.92 -11.87 2.83
N TYR A 24 8.31 -10.63 3.14
CA TYR A 24 9.62 -10.29 3.68
C TYR A 24 9.49 -9.34 4.88
N ASP A 25 10.06 -9.70 6.02
CA ASP A 25 10.00 -8.88 7.23
C ASP A 25 11.31 -8.14 7.50
N TYR A 26 11.18 -6.85 7.79
CA TYR A 26 12.25 -5.92 8.12
C TYR A 26 11.89 -5.16 9.39
N ARG A 27 12.22 -5.74 10.55
CA ARG A 27 11.87 -5.17 11.86
C ARG A 27 10.36 -4.94 11.97
N ASN A 28 9.90 -3.69 11.93
CA ASN A 28 8.50 -3.32 12.07
C ASN A 28 7.77 -3.24 10.73
N TRP A 29 8.47 -3.46 9.63
CA TRP A 29 7.93 -3.38 8.28
C TRP A 29 7.82 -4.77 7.66
N THR A 30 6.75 -4.99 6.92
CA THR A 30 6.53 -6.20 6.12
C THR A 30 6.34 -5.79 4.67
N VAL A 31 7.02 -6.50 3.77
CA VAL A 31 6.86 -6.38 2.32
C VAL A 31 6.09 -7.58 1.80
N ILE A 32 5.09 -7.32 0.99
CA ILE A 32 4.23 -8.30 0.34
C ILE A 32 4.45 -8.15 -1.16
N VAL A 33 4.78 -9.23 -1.83
CA VAL A 33 4.95 -9.27 -3.28
C VAL A 33 3.90 -10.22 -3.84
N GLU A 34 2.94 -9.69 -4.57
CA GLU A 34 1.87 -10.45 -5.19
C GLU A 34 2.13 -10.51 -6.70
N THR A 35 2.20 -11.71 -7.26
CA THR A 35 2.37 -11.94 -8.69
C THR A 35 1.11 -12.58 -9.27
N VAL A 36 0.55 -11.95 -10.29
CA VAL A 36 -0.63 -12.40 -11.02
C VAL A 36 -0.28 -12.56 -12.49
N ASP A 37 -0.49 -13.76 -13.02
CA ASP A 37 -0.44 -14.00 -14.47
C ASP A 37 -1.78 -13.55 -15.09
N THR A 38 -1.74 -12.47 -15.88
CA THR A 38 -2.92 -11.92 -16.55
C THR A 38 -3.27 -12.70 -17.83
N GLY A 39 -2.41 -13.62 -18.26
CA GLY A 39 -2.45 -14.28 -19.56
C GLY A 39 -1.73 -13.50 -20.67
N GLU A 40 -1.46 -12.21 -20.47
CA GLU A 40 -0.69 -11.35 -21.39
C GLU A 40 0.68 -10.98 -20.81
N ASP A 41 0.73 -10.69 -19.51
CA ASP A 41 1.92 -10.29 -18.76
C ASP A 41 1.88 -10.82 -17.31
N LEU A 42 3.05 -10.87 -16.68
CA LEU A 42 3.15 -11.07 -15.23
C LEU A 42 3.05 -9.70 -14.54
N ARG A 43 1.95 -9.50 -13.83
CA ARG A 43 1.71 -8.33 -13.00
C ARG A 43 2.26 -8.57 -11.61
N VAL A 44 3.18 -7.72 -11.18
CA VAL A 44 3.75 -7.76 -9.82
C VAL A 44 3.28 -6.52 -9.08
N THR A 45 2.68 -6.72 -7.90
CA THR A 45 2.32 -5.66 -6.96
C THR A 45 3.14 -5.83 -5.70
N CYS A 46 3.83 -4.77 -5.29
CA CYS A 46 4.68 -4.76 -4.11
C CYS A 46 4.12 -3.76 -3.10
N THR A 47 3.80 -4.24 -1.91
CA THR A 47 3.33 -3.42 -0.79
C THR A 47 4.35 -3.46 0.34
N ALA A 48 4.82 -2.33 0.84
CA ALA A 48 5.51 -2.25 2.12
C ALA A 48 4.57 -1.60 3.15
N ARG A 49 4.43 -2.22 4.33
CA ARG A 49 3.52 -1.73 5.37
C ARG A 49 4.08 -1.90 6.79
N THR A 50 3.59 -1.07 7.70
CA THR A 50 3.73 -1.21 9.15
C THR A 50 2.41 -0.86 9.85
N GLY A 51 2.20 -1.33 11.08
CA GLY A 51 0.89 -1.29 11.73
C GLY A 51 0.02 -2.49 11.34
N GLY A 52 -1.30 -2.32 11.37
CA GLY A 52 -2.26 -3.40 11.14
C GLY A 52 -2.74 -4.09 12.42
N ASP A 53 -3.30 -5.30 12.29
CA ASP A 53 -3.87 -6.11 13.39
C ASP A 53 -4.95 -5.38 14.22
N GLY A 54 -5.84 -4.67 13.52
CA GLY A 54 -6.90 -3.86 14.12
C GLY A 54 -6.49 -2.41 14.41
N LEU A 55 -5.24 -2.04 14.12
CA LEU A 55 -4.77 -0.66 14.09
C LEU A 55 -4.69 -0.13 12.64
N PRO A 56 -4.63 1.20 12.45
CA PRO A 56 -4.30 1.79 11.17
C PRO A 56 -2.99 1.22 10.61
N THR A 57 -2.88 1.18 9.28
CA THR A 57 -1.70 0.68 8.56
C THR A 57 -1.07 1.81 7.77
N LEU A 58 0.21 2.10 8.02
CA LEU A 58 0.99 2.97 7.15
C LEU A 58 1.59 2.11 6.03
N LYS A 59 1.29 2.41 4.77
CA LYS A 59 1.75 1.61 3.64
C LYS A 59 2.18 2.45 2.44
N LEU A 60 2.96 1.82 1.58
CA LEU A 60 3.17 2.23 0.20
C LEU A 60 2.99 1.01 -0.70
N GLU A 61 2.47 1.24 -1.90
CA GLU A 61 2.12 0.19 -2.86
C GLU A 61 2.51 0.64 -4.26
N VAL A 62 3.06 -0.27 -5.04
CA VAL A 62 3.44 -0.06 -6.45
C VAL A 62 3.17 -1.32 -7.24
N SER A 63 2.95 -1.15 -8.53
CA SER A 63 2.92 -2.24 -9.49
C SER A 63 3.98 -2.06 -10.58
N ASN A 64 4.50 -3.17 -11.11
CA ASN A 64 5.42 -3.14 -12.26
C ASN A 64 4.78 -2.60 -13.56
N GLY A 65 3.46 -2.36 -13.56
CA GLY A 65 2.76 -1.66 -14.64
C GLY A 65 2.66 -0.14 -14.47
N ASP A 66 3.14 0.43 -13.35
CA ASP A 66 3.11 1.87 -13.08
C ASP A 66 4.27 2.60 -13.80
N ALA A 67 4.23 3.94 -13.80
CA ALA A 67 5.34 4.75 -14.33
C ALA A 67 6.66 4.56 -13.55
N LEU A 68 6.54 4.24 -12.24
CA LEU A 68 7.63 3.97 -11.28
C LEU A 68 8.67 5.11 -11.14
N PRO A 69 9.49 5.10 -10.08
CA PRO A 69 10.61 6.05 -9.97
C PRO A 69 11.61 5.93 -11.14
N PRO A 70 12.15 7.07 -11.63
CA PRO A 70 11.97 8.44 -11.15
C PRO A 70 10.76 9.18 -11.73
N GLY A 71 9.93 8.54 -12.57
CA GLY A 71 8.75 9.16 -13.18
C GLY A 71 7.62 9.42 -12.17
N TYR A 72 7.37 8.46 -11.28
CA TYR A 72 6.36 8.55 -10.24
C TYR A 72 6.80 7.80 -8.97
N TYR A 73 6.85 8.49 -7.83
CA TYR A 73 7.17 7.88 -6.55
C TYR A 73 5.91 7.34 -5.87
N PRO A 74 6.02 6.19 -5.18
CA PRO A 74 4.86 5.62 -4.49
C PRO A 74 4.27 6.57 -3.48
N GLU A 75 2.95 6.56 -3.41
CA GLU A 75 2.22 7.29 -2.39
C GLU A 75 2.33 6.58 -1.04
N VAL A 76 2.71 7.33 0.00
CA VAL A 76 2.64 6.85 1.37
C VAL A 76 1.26 7.20 1.92
N ALA A 77 0.54 6.18 2.37
CA ALA A 77 -0.82 6.32 2.86
C ALA A 77 -0.98 5.72 4.26
N LEU A 78 -1.76 6.41 5.10
CA LEU A 78 -2.33 5.79 6.29
C LEU A 78 -3.72 5.25 5.91
N GLU A 79 -3.95 3.97 6.14
CA GLU A 79 -5.24 3.33 5.92
C GLU A 79 -5.85 2.84 7.23
N GLU A 80 -7.15 3.05 7.36
CA GLU A 80 -7.98 2.58 8.46
C GLU A 80 -9.14 1.76 7.91
N SER A 81 -9.48 0.70 8.63
CA SER A 81 -10.75 0.01 8.48
C SER A 81 -11.40 -0.18 9.84
N ALA A 82 -12.71 -0.08 9.91
CA ALA A 82 -13.50 -0.30 11.11
C ALA A 82 -14.43 -1.48 10.91
N ILE A 83 -14.66 -2.25 11.98
CA ILE A 83 -15.65 -3.33 11.99
C ILE A 83 -17.04 -2.81 11.61
N ARG A 84 -17.88 -3.71 11.07
CA ARG A 84 -19.23 -3.39 10.59
C ARG A 84 -20.02 -2.57 11.61
N GLY A 85 -20.62 -1.47 11.13
CA GLY A 85 -21.46 -0.59 11.95
C GLY A 85 -20.71 0.50 12.73
N TYR A 86 -19.37 0.49 12.72
CA TYR A 86 -18.54 1.53 13.33
C TYR A 86 -17.93 2.46 12.24
N PRO A 87 -17.67 3.74 12.55
CA PRO A 87 -16.89 4.61 11.68
C PRO A 87 -15.38 4.39 11.90
N THR A 88 -14.57 4.81 10.93
CA THR A 88 -13.13 5.04 11.10
C THR A 88 -12.88 6.25 12.00
N VAL A 89 -11.64 6.40 12.48
CA VAL A 89 -11.25 7.62 13.22
C VAL A 89 -11.15 8.78 12.25
N MET A 90 -10.46 8.56 11.12
CA MET A 90 -10.36 9.54 10.05
C MET A 90 -11.67 9.70 9.27
N ASN A 91 -11.99 10.94 8.89
CA ASN A 91 -13.09 11.28 7.98
C ASN A 91 -12.73 12.47 7.07
N GLU A 92 -13.50 12.68 6.00
CA GLU A 92 -13.19 13.65 4.92
C GLU A 92 -13.17 15.12 5.37
N THR A 93 -13.74 15.44 6.53
CA THR A 93 -13.75 16.82 7.06
C THR A 93 -12.53 17.14 7.93
N MET A 94 -11.72 16.13 8.26
CA MET A 94 -10.55 16.31 9.11
C MET A 94 -9.37 16.86 8.31
N THR A 95 -8.66 17.82 8.91
CA THR A 95 -7.30 18.16 8.49
C THR A 95 -6.34 17.21 9.17
N VAL A 96 -5.59 16.44 8.38
CA VAL A 96 -4.61 15.47 8.87
C VAL A 96 -3.21 15.94 8.51
N TYR A 97 -2.23 15.64 9.37
CA TYR A 97 -0.83 15.91 9.12
C TYR A 97 0.03 14.66 9.26
N PHE A 98 0.99 14.52 8.36
CA PHE A 98 2.08 13.56 8.49
C PHE A 98 3.26 14.31 9.09
N GLU A 99 3.74 13.84 10.24
CA GLU A 99 4.80 14.47 11.02
C GLU A 99 5.89 13.45 11.34
N THR A 100 7.14 13.86 11.35
CA THR A 100 8.26 12.98 11.74
C THR A 100 8.98 13.51 12.97
N ASP A 101 9.78 12.66 13.60
CA ASP A 101 10.64 13.07 14.72
C ASP A 101 11.82 13.97 14.31
N SER A 102 12.02 14.20 13.01
CA SER A 102 12.90 15.26 12.49
C SER A 102 12.26 16.66 12.56
N GLY A 103 10.95 16.75 12.83
CA GLY A 103 10.18 17.99 12.77
C GLY A 103 9.62 18.34 11.39
N TRP A 104 9.78 17.45 10.40
CA TRP A 104 9.11 17.59 9.11
C TRP A 104 7.61 17.40 9.28
N LYS A 105 6.82 18.18 8.53
CA LYS A 105 5.36 18.16 8.59
C LYS A 105 4.76 18.48 7.21
N SER A 106 3.73 17.74 6.83
CA SER A 106 2.91 18.01 5.64
C SER A 106 1.43 17.78 5.95
N ASP A 107 0.57 18.61 5.36
CA ASP A 107 -0.87 18.41 5.32
C ASP A 107 -1.26 17.27 4.37
N ALA A 108 -2.35 16.60 4.72
CA ALA A 108 -2.88 15.44 4.03
C ALA A 108 -4.40 15.53 3.89
N GLY A 109 -4.91 15.00 2.78
CA GLY A 109 -6.34 14.83 2.53
C GLY A 109 -6.80 13.45 2.98
N VAL A 110 -8.04 13.36 3.47
CA VAL A 110 -8.69 12.10 3.84
C VAL A 110 -9.79 11.77 2.83
N ALA A 111 -9.75 10.57 2.27
CA ALA A 111 -10.88 9.94 1.60
C ALA A 111 -11.51 8.91 2.53
N ALA A 112 -12.84 8.86 2.64
CA ALA A 112 -13.53 7.87 3.46
C ALA A 112 -14.69 7.23 2.69
N TRP A 113 -14.87 5.92 2.83
CA TRP A 113 -15.91 5.18 2.13
C TRP A 113 -16.43 4.00 2.94
N ARG A 114 -17.53 3.40 2.49
CA ARG A 114 -17.98 2.09 2.94
C ARG A 114 -17.90 1.12 1.78
N ASP A 115 -17.44 -0.09 2.04
CA ASP A 115 -17.50 -1.16 1.06
C ASP A 115 -18.90 -1.79 0.98
N ASP A 116 -19.08 -2.71 0.02
CA ASP A 116 -20.35 -3.43 -0.20
C ASP A 116 -20.74 -4.30 1.01
N GLU A 117 -19.76 -4.66 1.83
CA GLU A 117 -19.96 -5.38 3.08
C GLU A 117 -20.26 -4.41 4.24
N GLY A 118 -20.31 -3.10 4.03
CA GLY A 118 -20.66 -2.10 5.05
C GLY A 118 -19.56 -1.82 6.08
N PHE A 119 -18.33 -2.29 5.87
CA PHE A 119 -17.17 -1.85 6.65
C PHE A 119 -16.78 -0.42 6.25
N ALA A 120 -16.45 0.41 7.23
CA ALA A 120 -15.96 1.77 6.96
C ALA A 120 -14.46 1.74 6.73
N HIS A 121 -14.00 2.50 5.76
CA HIS A 121 -12.60 2.66 5.38
C HIS A 121 -12.25 4.13 5.30
N ALA A 122 -11.01 4.46 5.61
CA ALA A 122 -10.46 5.79 5.41
C ALA A 122 -9.00 5.70 4.98
N ARG A 123 -8.59 6.62 4.10
CA ARG A 123 -7.23 6.72 3.58
C ARG A 123 -6.77 8.16 3.64
N ALA A 124 -5.64 8.41 4.27
CA ALA A 124 -4.99 9.71 4.30
C ALA A 124 -3.68 9.72 3.52
N VAL A 125 -3.50 10.73 2.67
CA VAL A 125 -2.33 10.89 1.79
C VAL A 125 -1.93 12.36 1.74
N ILE A 126 -0.63 12.63 1.69
CA ILE A 126 -0.12 14.01 1.66
C ILE A 126 -0.46 14.71 0.34
N PHE A 127 -0.69 16.01 0.40
CA PHE A 127 -0.87 16.81 -0.82
C PHE A 127 0.46 17.02 -1.57
N GLY A 128 0.37 17.39 -2.86
CA GLY A 128 1.55 17.70 -3.69
C GLY A 128 2.07 16.55 -4.57
N GLY A 129 1.41 15.38 -4.53
CA GLY A 129 1.64 14.28 -5.46
C GLY A 129 3.05 13.66 -5.36
N SER A 130 3.56 13.15 -6.48
CA SER A 130 4.82 12.38 -6.54
C SER A 130 6.04 13.12 -5.93
N ALA A 131 6.16 14.44 -6.14
CA ALA A 131 7.29 15.21 -5.60
C ALA A 131 7.23 15.34 -4.06
N ALA A 132 6.04 15.52 -3.51
CA ALA A 132 5.83 15.54 -2.06
C ALA A 132 6.06 14.14 -1.46
N ASN A 133 5.61 13.09 -2.14
CA ASN A 133 5.88 11.70 -1.74
C ASN A 133 7.38 11.39 -1.72
N LEU A 134 8.17 11.83 -2.71
CA LEU A 134 9.62 11.70 -2.65
C LEU A 134 10.22 12.38 -1.42
N ALA A 135 9.75 13.59 -1.10
CA ALA A 135 10.22 14.31 0.09
C ALA A 135 9.90 13.51 1.37
N LEU A 136 8.67 13.01 1.51
CA LEU A 136 8.28 12.17 2.65
C LEU A 136 9.09 10.87 2.71
N LEU A 137 9.29 10.15 1.60
CA LEU A 137 10.09 8.92 1.57
C LEU A 137 11.53 9.18 2.03
N ARG A 138 12.13 10.31 1.65
CA ARG A 138 13.47 10.72 2.12
C ARG A 138 13.49 11.06 3.60
N GLU A 139 12.44 11.71 4.11
CA GLU A 139 12.28 11.93 5.55
C GLU A 139 12.13 10.61 6.31
N MET A 140 11.32 9.67 5.79
CA MET A 140 11.13 8.36 6.41
C MET A 140 12.40 7.52 6.46
N ARG A 141 13.35 7.71 5.52
CA ARG A 141 14.67 7.07 5.61
C ARG A 141 15.44 7.51 6.85
N GLN A 142 15.39 8.81 7.18
CA GLN A 142 16.26 9.40 8.21
C GLN A 142 15.59 9.51 9.58
N ALA A 143 14.26 9.64 9.60
CA ALA A 143 13.45 9.71 10.81
C ALA A 143 13.33 8.34 11.50
N GLY A 144 13.13 8.35 12.82
CA GLY A 144 12.87 7.14 13.60
C GLY A 144 11.37 6.83 13.72
N LYS A 145 10.53 7.86 13.65
CA LYS A 145 9.08 7.77 13.81
C LYS A 145 8.34 8.68 12.85
N LEU A 146 7.14 8.25 12.49
CA LEU A 146 6.15 9.05 11.80
C LEU A 146 4.85 9.05 12.61
N TRP A 147 4.27 10.21 12.81
CA TRP A 147 2.96 10.40 13.37
C TRP A 147 2.00 10.90 12.31
N VAL A 148 0.78 10.42 12.41
CA VAL A 148 -0.36 11.01 11.71
C VAL A 148 -1.23 11.67 12.77
N THR A 149 -1.45 12.96 12.63
CA THR A 149 -2.10 13.79 13.66
C THR A 149 -3.28 14.57 13.09
N SER A 150 -4.21 14.96 13.96
CA SER A 150 -5.27 15.92 13.67
C SER A 150 -5.60 16.71 14.92
N ASP A 151 -5.73 18.03 14.80
CA ASP A 151 -5.97 18.96 15.92
C ASP A 151 -5.02 18.79 17.12
N GLY A 152 -3.77 18.38 16.85
CA GLY A 152 -2.74 18.14 17.86
C GLY A 152 -2.80 16.77 18.54
N GLU A 153 -3.81 15.96 18.24
CA GLU A 153 -3.96 14.59 18.72
C GLU A 153 -3.33 13.59 17.74
N VAL A 154 -2.74 12.51 18.28
CA VAL A 154 -2.12 11.46 17.48
C VAL A 154 -3.20 10.44 17.07
N ILE A 155 -3.45 10.33 15.76
CA ILE A 155 -4.28 9.28 15.17
C ILE A 155 -3.50 7.98 15.11
N HIS A 156 -2.25 8.05 14.62
CA HIS A 156 -1.38 6.89 14.48
C HIS A 156 0.09 7.26 14.70
N ALA A 157 0.85 6.32 15.27
CA ALA A 157 2.30 6.41 15.42
C ALA A 157 2.95 5.18 14.79
N ALA A 158 3.71 5.38 13.73
CA ALA A 158 4.44 4.35 13.01
C ALA A 158 5.94 4.38 13.37
N SER A 159 6.51 3.19 13.58
CA SER A 159 7.96 3.01 13.66
C SER A 159 8.54 2.98 12.26
N LEU A 160 9.59 3.78 12.01
CA LEU A 160 10.33 3.75 10.75
C LEU A 160 11.51 2.78 10.79
N ALA A 161 11.68 2.05 11.89
CA ALA A 161 12.69 1.00 12.00
C ALA A 161 12.43 -0.12 10.99
N GLY A 162 13.28 -0.19 9.96
CA GLY A 162 13.18 -1.17 8.86
C GLY A 162 12.66 -0.60 7.54
N PHE A 163 12.17 0.63 7.52
CA PHE A 163 11.61 1.28 6.33
C PHE A 163 12.58 1.24 5.13
N THR A 164 13.83 1.67 5.30
CA THR A 164 14.81 1.73 4.21
C THR A 164 15.06 0.36 3.56
N ALA A 165 15.10 -0.71 4.37
CA ALA A 165 15.27 -2.07 3.86
C ALA A 165 14.00 -2.57 3.15
N ALA A 166 12.83 -2.27 3.69
CA ALA A 166 11.54 -2.60 3.08
C ALA A 166 11.34 -1.87 1.74
N TYR A 167 11.63 -0.56 1.66
CA TYR A 167 11.58 0.21 0.42
C TYR A 167 12.56 -0.32 -0.63
N GLY A 168 13.79 -0.67 -0.22
CA GLY A 168 14.76 -1.32 -1.10
C GLY A 168 14.26 -2.66 -1.64
N LYS A 169 13.58 -3.47 -0.81
CA LYS A 169 12.98 -4.73 -1.25
C LYS A 169 11.82 -4.51 -2.22
N VAL A 170 10.96 -3.52 -1.98
CA VAL A 170 9.90 -3.13 -2.94
C VAL A 170 10.52 -2.72 -4.29
N ALA A 171 11.59 -1.91 -4.27
CA ALA A 171 12.30 -1.49 -5.46
C ALA A 171 12.90 -2.67 -6.26
N GLU A 172 13.53 -3.60 -5.56
CA GLU A 172 14.08 -4.83 -6.16
C GLU A 172 12.99 -5.68 -6.83
N GLN A 173 11.85 -5.88 -6.15
CA GLN A 173 10.81 -6.81 -6.59
C GLN A 173 9.91 -6.22 -7.67
N CYS A 174 9.67 -4.90 -7.64
CA CYS A 174 8.86 -4.20 -8.64
C CYS A 174 9.69 -3.46 -9.71
N GLY A 175 11.01 -3.63 -9.72
CA GLY A 175 11.86 -3.31 -10.88
C GLY A 175 12.23 -1.85 -11.05
N PHE A 176 12.42 -1.09 -9.97
CA PHE A 176 12.87 0.30 -10.02
C PHE A 176 14.08 0.57 -9.12
N SER A 177 14.72 1.74 -9.30
CA SER A 177 15.88 2.13 -8.49
C SER A 177 15.44 2.75 -7.16
N ALA A 178 16.01 2.26 -6.06
CA ALA A 178 15.79 2.85 -4.74
C ALA A 178 16.66 4.10 -4.45
N ALA A 179 17.61 4.43 -5.34
CA ALA A 179 18.70 5.35 -5.05
C ALA A 179 18.24 6.76 -4.62
N ASP A 180 17.14 7.27 -5.15
CA ASP A 180 16.64 8.61 -4.78
C ASP A 180 16.17 8.70 -3.32
N VAL A 181 15.83 7.56 -2.73
CA VAL A 181 15.40 7.46 -1.33
C VAL A 181 16.52 6.91 -0.48
N THR A 182 17.25 5.88 -0.91
CA THR A 182 18.23 5.16 -0.07
C THR A 182 19.67 5.67 -0.19
N GLY A 183 19.97 6.49 -1.20
CA GLY A 183 21.32 6.94 -1.56
C GLY A 183 21.85 8.16 -0.82
#